data_AF-A0A7S0V5F8-F1
#
_entry.id   AF-A0A7S0V5F8-F1
#
_cell.length_a   1.000
_cell.length_b   1.000
_cell.length_c   1.000
_cell.angle_alpha   90.00
_cell.angle_beta   90.00
_cell.angle_gamma   90.00
#
_symmetry.space_group_name_H-M   'P 1'
#
loop_
_entity.id
_entity.type
_entity.pdbx_description
1 polymer ?
#
loop_
_entity_poly.entity_id
_entity_poly.type
_entity_poly.pdbx_seq_one_letter_code
_entity_poly.pdbx_strand_id
1 'polypeptide(L)'
;GGEGGEAPQGEAPGTQQLLVEGAVGKLQPLEPDVPAFHAVVHAHPLAGGAGLGRRLARRYNVGVVDLQSVVDELLREAGVVPFKEEVPAEEEGGEPTVQVVPGKWQLDPACHPTDVALAFQEAFFPPPPPPEEGEEAAPPAEGEGGEDEGPPPPRTVEIEDGWLTEGLLERAVRGRLMDMDCVRGAVFSSLHVREMADRAAVARSVKAALSSKSLWLVSVGHEASPPPEEGEGGEG
;
A
#
# COMPACT_ATOMS: atom_id res chain seq x y z
N GLY A 1 -33.74 -44.77 19.97
CA GLY A 1 -33.21 -43.58 20.67
C GLY A 1 -31.73 -43.57 20.42
N GLY A 2 -31.10 -42.50 19.93
CA GLY A 2 -31.31 -41.11 20.36
C GLY A 2 -30.78 -40.98 21.79
N GLU A 3 -29.89 -40.09 22.19
CA GLU A 3 -29.27 -38.85 21.70
C GLU A 3 -27.93 -38.75 22.50
N GLY A 4 -26.94 -37.91 22.21
CA GLY A 4 -26.89 -36.75 21.35
C GLY A 4 -25.46 -36.49 20.92
N GLY A 5 -25.33 -36.03 19.68
CA GLY A 5 -24.12 -35.45 19.16
C GLY A 5 -23.91 -34.08 19.78
N GLU A 6 -22.75 -33.88 20.36
CA GLU A 6 -22.22 -32.56 20.67
C GLU A 6 -21.70 -31.99 19.33
N ALA A 7 -22.43 -31.04 18.77
CA ALA A 7 -21.96 -30.26 17.63
C ALA A 7 -20.88 -29.29 18.14
N PRO A 8 -19.68 -29.22 17.52
CA PRO A 8 -18.77 -28.14 17.86
C PRO A 8 -19.37 -26.81 17.39
N GLN A 9 -19.65 -25.97 18.38
CA GLN A 9 -20.13 -24.61 18.24
C GLN A 9 -19.07 -23.72 17.58
N GLY A 10 -19.48 -23.03 16.51
CA GLY A 10 -19.08 -21.66 16.16
C GLY A 10 -17.61 -21.31 16.27
N GLU A 11 -16.82 -21.67 15.27
CA GLU A 11 -15.58 -20.95 14.98
C GLU A 11 -15.96 -19.53 14.54
N ALA A 12 -15.55 -18.53 15.33
CA ALA A 12 -15.50 -17.15 14.88
C ALA A 12 -14.67 -17.08 13.58
N PRO A 13 -14.96 -16.17 12.64
CA PRO A 13 -14.19 -16.06 11.40
C PRO A 13 -12.73 -15.67 11.69
N GLY A 14 -11.88 -16.69 11.85
CA GLY A 14 -10.44 -16.58 12.02
C GLY A 14 -9.75 -16.16 10.72
N THR A 15 -8.53 -15.64 10.85
CA THR A 15 -7.65 -15.49 9.69
C THR A 15 -7.25 -16.89 9.23
N GLN A 16 -7.66 -17.31 8.04
CA GLN A 16 -7.23 -18.59 7.48
C GLN A 16 -5.95 -18.36 6.65
N GLN A 17 -4.86 -19.00 7.04
CA GLN A 17 -3.61 -18.97 6.27
C GLN A 17 -3.63 -20.12 5.25
N LEU A 18 -3.56 -19.78 3.97
CA LEU A 18 -3.37 -20.72 2.88
C LEU A 18 -1.97 -20.51 2.30
N LEU A 19 -1.01 -21.32 2.76
CA LEU A 19 0.30 -21.38 2.11
C LEU A 19 0.14 -22.12 0.77
N VAL A 20 0.38 -21.43 -0.35
CA VAL A 20 0.36 -22.03 -1.69
C VAL A 20 1.81 -22.14 -2.17
N GLU A 21 2.46 -23.25 -1.80
CA GLU A 21 3.76 -23.62 -2.35
C GLU A 21 3.62 -24.01 -3.81
N GLY A 22 4.26 -23.25 -4.70
CA GLY A 22 4.22 -23.50 -6.13
C GLY A 22 2.84 -23.27 -6.74
N ALA A 23 2.80 -22.78 -7.98
CA ALA A 23 1.55 -22.77 -8.72
C ALA A 23 0.96 -24.20 -8.74
N VAL A 24 -0.37 -24.31 -8.55
CA VAL A 24 -1.19 -25.53 -8.65
C VAL A 24 -1.46 -26.30 -7.33
N GLY A 25 -1.75 -25.59 -6.23
CA GLY A 25 -2.70 -26.12 -5.25
C GLY A 25 -4.12 -26.11 -5.83
N LYS A 26 -4.86 -27.23 -5.79
CA LYS A 26 -6.27 -27.27 -6.23
C LYS A 26 -7.09 -26.34 -5.32
N LEU A 27 -7.35 -25.12 -5.80
CA LEU A 27 -8.20 -24.14 -5.11
C LEU A 27 -9.57 -24.74 -4.87
N GLN A 28 -9.90 -24.98 -3.60
CA GLN A 28 -11.19 -25.56 -3.24
C GLN A 28 -12.31 -24.58 -3.64
N PRO A 29 -13.37 -25.06 -4.31
CA PRO A 29 -14.57 -24.24 -4.51
C PRO A 29 -15.10 -23.83 -3.14
N LEU A 30 -15.49 -22.56 -3.00
CA LEU A 30 -16.22 -22.13 -1.81
C LEU A 30 -17.56 -22.86 -1.81
N GLU A 31 -17.97 -23.34 -0.65
CA GLU A 31 -19.33 -23.85 -0.48
C GLU A 31 -20.33 -22.73 -0.82
N PRO A 32 -21.50 -23.06 -1.38
CA PRO A 32 -22.49 -22.09 -1.86
C PRO A 32 -22.97 -21.09 -0.79
N ASP A 33 -22.75 -21.40 0.50
CA ASP A 33 -23.15 -20.60 1.65
C ASP A 33 -22.05 -19.66 2.20
N VAL A 34 -20.89 -19.52 1.54
CA VAL A 34 -19.86 -18.56 1.99
C VAL A 34 -20.30 -17.13 1.67
N PRO A 35 -20.57 -16.27 2.68
CA PRO A 35 -21.21 -14.98 2.47
C PRO A 35 -20.30 -13.94 1.79
N ALA A 36 -18.97 -14.05 1.95
CA ALA A 36 -17.99 -13.23 1.24
C ALA A 36 -16.59 -13.87 1.15
N PHE A 37 -15.85 -13.61 0.06
CA PHE A 37 -14.46 -14.08 -0.12
C PHE A 37 -13.47 -12.91 -0.12
N HIS A 38 -12.60 -12.85 0.88
CA HIS A 38 -11.53 -11.87 0.95
C HIS A 38 -10.17 -12.57 1.01
N ALA A 39 -9.21 -12.12 0.21
CA ALA A 39 -7.86 -12.68 0.20
C ALA A 39 -6.78 -11.62 -0.01
N VAL A 40 -5.65 -11.70 0.69
CA VAL A 40 -4.42 -10.96 0.36
C VAL A 40 -3.43 -11.93 -0.29
N VAL A 41 -2.92 -11.56 -1.46
CA VAL A 41 -1.90 -12.34 -2.17
C VAL A 41 -0.52 -11.70 -1.93
N HIS A 42 0.30 -12.37 -1.14
CA HIS A 42 1.71 -12.06 -0.98
C HIS A 42 2.54 -12.96 -1.90
N ALA A 43 3.11 -12.40 -2.96
CA ALA A 43 3.96 -13.16 -3.85
C ALA A 43 5.35 -12.53 -3.94
N HIS A 44 6.36 -13.35 -4.13
CA HIS A 44 7.64 -12.88 -4.66
C HIS A 44 7.40 -12.16 -6.01
N PRO A 45 8.12 -11.08 -6.36
CA PRO A 45 7.92 -10.35 -7.63
C PRO A 45 7.95 -11.26 -8.87
N LEU A 46 8.81 -12.28 -8.85
CA LEU A 46 8.96 -13.26 -9.94
C LEU A 46 7.93 -14.41 -9.91
N ALA A 47 7.09 -14.51 -8.87
CA ALA A 47 6.14 -15.62 -8.68
C ALA A 47 4.75 -15.36 -9.28
N GLY A 48 4.56 -14.24 -9.99
CA GLY A 48 3.32 -13.98 -10.74
C GLY A 48 2.08 -13.75 -9.86
N GLY A 49 2.25 -13.16 -8.66
CA GLY A 49 1.18 -12.92 -7.69
C GLY A 49 -0.02 -12.14 -8.24
N ALA A 50 0.23 -11.10 -9.05
CA ALA A 50 -0.83 -10.34 -9.70
C ALA A 50 -1.70 -11.23 -10.61
N GLY A 51 -1.08 -12.19 -11.32
CA GLY A 51 -1.79 -13.18 -12.12
C GLY A 51 -2.64 -14.13 -11.28
N LEU A 52 -2.13 -14.57 -10.12
CA LEU A 52 -2.90 -15.40 -9.19
C LEU A 52 -4.09 -14.63 -8.60
N GLY A 53 -3.89 -13.39 -8.16
CA GLY A 53 -4.96 -12.56 -7.60
C GLY A 53 -6.12 -12.35 -8.58
N ARG A 54 -5.82 -12.04 -9.85
CA ARG A 54 -6.83 -11.93 -10.91
C ARG A 54 -7.57 -13.24 -11.18
N ARG A 55 -6.88 -14.39 -11.13
CA ARG A 55 -7.52 -15.71 -11.29
C ARG A 55 -8.45 -16.03 -10.13
N LEU A 56 -8.04 -15.76 -8.88
CA LEU A 56 -8.88 -15.91 -7.69
C LEU A 56 -10.13 -15.03 -7.79
N ALA A 57 -9.95 -13.76 -8.14
CA ALA A 57 -11.06 -12.82 -8.27
C ALA A 57 -12.08 -13.25 -9.32
N ARG A 58 -11.62 -13.71 -10.50
CA ARG A 58 -12.50 -14.27 -11.53
C ARG A 58 -13.22 -15.55 -11.06
N ARG A 59 -12.50 -16.45 -10.38
CA ARG A 59 -13.07 -17.73 -9.93
C ARG A 59 -14.16 -17.55 -8.87
N TYR A 60 -14.01 -16.57 -7.99
CA TYR A 60 -14.97 -16.32 -6.91
C TYR A 60 -15.91 -15.15 -7.19
N ASN A 61 -15.84 -14.55 -8.39
CA ASN A 61 -16.63 -13.40 -8.79
C ASN A 61 -16.57 -12.25 -7.78
N VAL A 62 -15.34 -11.88 -7.40
CA VAL A 62 -15.04 -10.81 -6.45
C VAL A 62 -14.17 -9.73 -7.09
N GLY A 63 -14.05 -8.57 -6.44
CA GLY A 63 -13.23 -7.47 -6.93
C GLY A 63 -11.73 -7.74 -6.80
N VAL A 64 -10.94 -7.01 -7.57
CA VAL A 64 -9.48 -6.94 -7.40
C VAL A 64 -9.13 -5.56 -6.88
N VAL A 65 -8.37 -5.51 -5.80
CA VAL A 65 -7.84 -4.26 -5.24
C VAL A 65 -6.33 -4.33 -5.34
N ASP A 66 -5.73 -3.41 -6.09
CA ASP A 66 -4.29 -3.27 -6.11
C ASP A 66 -3.87 -2.29 -5.00
N LEU A 67 -3.23 -2.79 -3.94
CA LEU A 67 -2.87 -1.95 -2.79
C LEU A 67 -1.89 -0.83 -3.18
N GLN A 68 -0.96 -1.11 -4.10
CA GLN A 68 -0.01 -0.10 -4.57
C GLN A 68 -0.73 1.01 -5.32
N SER A 69 -1.65 0.66 -6.23
CA SER A 69 -2.43 1.65 -6.97
C SER A 69 -3.30 2.51 -6.06
N VAL A 70 -3.85 1.93 -4.99
CA VAL A 70 -4.62 2.69 -3.98
C VAL A 70 -3.73 3.71 -3.28
N VAL A 71 -2.52 3.33 -2.87
CA VAL A 71 -1.56 4.27 -2.25
C VAL A 71 -1.13 5.37 -3.23
N ASP A 72 -0.80 5.00 -4.47
CA ASP A 72 -0.40 5.95 -5.51
C ASP A 72 -1.52 6.94 -5.86
N GLU A 73 -2.78 6.48 -5.91
CA GLU A 73 -3.97 7.31 -6.10
C GLU A 73 -4.12 8.31 -4.94
N LEU A 74 -4.01 7.84 -3.70
CA LEU A 74 -4.15 8.69 -2.52
C LEU A 74 -3.01 9.70 -2.36
N LEU A 75 -1.75 9.34 -2.67
CA LEU A 75 -0.63 10.30 -2.66
C LEU A 75 -0.86 11.43 -3.67
N ARG A 76 -1.37 11.09 -4.85
CA ARG A 76 -1.73 12.10 -5.87
C ARG A 76 -2.85 13.01 -5.40
N GLU A 77 -3.90 12.44 -4.81
CA GLU A 77 -5.01 13.21 -4.22
C GLU A 77 -4.57 14.05 -3.01
N ALA A 78 -3.52 13.62 -2.31
CA ALA A 78 -2.91 14.33 -1.20
C ALA A 78 -2.02 15.50 -1.65
N GLY A 79 -1.74 15.62 -2.96
CA GLY A 79 -0.77 16.57 -3.49
C GLY A 79 0.67 16.21 -3.13
N VAL A 80 0.93 14.97 -2.72
CA VAL A 80 2.28 14.49 -2.38
C VAL A 80 2.90 13.92 -3.65
N VAL A 81 3.84 14.65 -4.23
CA VAL A 81 4.48 14.27 -5.49
C VAL A 81 5.99 14.09 -5.33
N PRO A 82 6.63 13.20 -6.11
CA PRO A 82 8.08 13.04 -6.05
C PRO A 82 8.79 14.36 -6.37
N PHE A 83 9.82 14.70 -5.59
CA PHE A 83 10.65 15.86 -5.86
C PHE A 83 11.48 15.63 -7.13
N LYS A 84 11.54 16.66 -7.96
CA LYS A 84 12.27 16.64 -9.23
C LYS A 84 13.35 17.72 -9.20
N GLU A 85 14.57 17.33 -9.53
CA GLU A 85 15.73 18.21 -9.58
C GLU A 85 16.26 18.30 -11.01
N GLU A 86 16.63 19.50 -11.43
CA GLU A 86 17.37 19.71 -12.68
C GLU A 86 18.84 19.36 -12.47
N VAL A 87 19.29 18.31 -13.13
CA VAL A 87 20.69 17.90 -13.16
C VAL A 87 21.35 18.55 -14.38
N PRO A 88 22.44 19.32 -14.18
CA PRO A 88 23.18 19.93 -15.29
C PRO A 88 23.59 18.88 -16.32
N ALA A 89 23.60 19.26 -17.60
CA ALA A 89 24.12 18.38 -18.64
C ALA A 89 25.61 18.10 -18.39
N GLU A 90 26.00 16.83 -18.51
CA GLU A 90 27.40 16.41 -18.33
C GLU A 90 28.31 16.94 -19.47
N GLU A 91 27.73 17.27 -20.62
CA GLU A 91 28.43 17.81 -21.78
C GLU A 91 28.15 19.31 -21.99
N GLU A 92 29.18 20.06 -22.35
CA GLU A 92 29.11 21.50 -22.61
C GLU A 92 28.19 21.77 -23.82
N GLY A 93 27.00 22.29 -23.56
CA GLY A 93 25.95 22.54 -24.57
C GLY A 93 24.78 21.55 -24.57
N GLY A 94 24.75 20.57 -23.65
CA GLY A 94 23.59 19.70 -23.46
C GLY A 94 22.44 20.36 -22.69
N GLU A 95 21.22 19.86 -22.88
CA GLU A 95 20.04 20.30 -22.11
C GLU A 95 20.05 19.66 -20.71
N PRO A 96 19.71 20.42 -19.64
CA PRO A 96 19.58 19.87 -18.31
C PRO A 96 18.50 18.78 -18.28
N THR A 97 18.74 17.73 -17.49
CA THR A 97 17.78 16.63 -17.33
C THR A 97 17.05 16.77 -16.02
N VAL A 98 15.73 16.53 -16.02
CA VAL A 98 14.94 16.51 -14.78
C VAL A 98 14.93 15.10 -14.23
N GLN A 99 15.48 14.90 -13.04
CA GLN A 99 15.53 13.60 -12.37
C GLN A 99 14.70 13.60 -11.09
N VAL A 100 14.07 12.47 -10.79
CA VAL A 100 13.38 12.27 -9.51
C VAL A 100 14.42 11.95 -8.45
N VAL A 101 14.42 12.71 -7.35
CA VAL A 101 15.32 12.47 -6.22
C VAL A 101 14.69 11.37 -5.32
N PRO A 102 15.32 10.20 -5.18
CA PRO A 102 14.77 9.10 -4.38
C PRO A 102 14.53 9.53 -2.92
N GLY A 103 13.36 9.20 -2.38
CA GLY A 103 13.01 9.48 -0.97
C GLY A 103 12.63 10.94 -0.68
N LYS A 104 12.77 11.84 -1.65
CA LYS A 104 12.41 13.26 -1.50
C LYS A 104 11.08 13.55 -2.17
N TRP A 105 10.21 14.23 -1.43
CA TRP A 105 8.83 14.52 -1.81
C TRP A 105 8.54 16.01 -1.67
N GLN A 106 7.58 16.50 -2.44
CA GLN A 106 7.12 17.88 -2.39
C GLN A 106 5.61 17.95 -2.33
N LEU A 107 5.12 19.00 -1.67
CA LEU A 107 3.70 19.31 -1.58
C LEU A 107 3.28 20.18 -2.77
N ASP A 108 2.26 19.75 -3.51
CA ASP A 108 1.60 20.56 -4.52
C ASP A 108 0.68 21.61 -3.85
N PRO A 109 1.02 22.91 -3.92
CA PRO A 109 0.25 23.96 -3.26
C PRO A 109 -1.14 24.18 -3.88
N ALA A 110 -1.41 23.67 -5.08
CA ALA A 110 -2.70 23.76 -5.73
C ALA A 110 -3.67 22.63 -5.33
N CYS A 111 -3.21 21.66 -4.54
CA CYS A 111 -4.00 20.50 -4.16
C CYS A 111 -4.89 20.77 -2.93
N HIS A 112 -6.15 20.36 -3.02
CA HIS A 112 -7.11 20.38 -1.92
C HIS A 112 -7.57 18.95 -1.62
N PRO A 113 -6.91 18.27 -0.66
CA PRO A 113 -7.13 16.85 -0.44
C PRO A 113 -8.50 16.56 0.22
N THR A 114 -9.02 15.37 -0.05
CA THR A 114 -10.15 14.79 0.71
C THR A 114 -9.69 14.37 2.11
N ASP A 115 -10.61 14.06 3.03
CA ASP A 115 -10.26 13.65 4.41
C ASP A 115 -9.27 12.47 4.48
N VAL A 116 -9.43 11.47 3.59
CA VAL A 116 -8.53 10.30 3.55
C VAL A 116 -7.18 10.71 2.96
N ALA A 117 -7.17 11.48 1.88
CA ALA A 117 -5.94 11.98 1.27
C ALA A 117 -5.18 12.97 2.18
N LEU A 118 -5.88 13.72 3.02
CA LEU A 118 -5.29 14.64 4.00
C LEU A 118 -4.45 13.86 5.01
N ALA A 119 -4.92 12.71 5.49
CA ALA A 119 -4.13 11.88 6.40
C ALA A 119 -2.82 11.37 5.74
N PHE A 120 -2.82 11.16 4.41
CA PHE A 120 -1.60 10.87 3.65
C PHE A 120 -0.71 12.10 3.51
N GLN A 121 -1.28 13.29 3.27
CA GLN A 121 -0.53 14.54 3.23
C GLN A 121 0.17 14.79 4.57
N GLU A 122 -0.53 14.66 5.70
CA GLU A 122 -0.02 14.89 7.05
C GLU A 122 1.07 13.89 7.46
N ALA A 123 1.08 12.69 6.88
CA ALA A 123 2.16 11.72 7.10
C ALA A 123 3.51 12.21 6.54
N PHE A 124 3.48 13.05 5.49
CA PHE A 124 4.67 13.64 4.87
C PHE A 124 4.92 15.06 5.38
N PHE A 125 3.85 15.84 5.55
CA PHE A 125 3.86 17.25 5.86
C PHE A 125 2.93 17.53 7.04
N PRO A 126 3.31 17.15 8.27
CA PRO A 126 2.48 17.41 9.43
C PRO A 126 2.19 18.92 9.55
N PRO A 127 1.00 19.29 10.07
CA PRO A 127 0.68 20.68 10.31
C PRO A 127 1.67 21.27 11.31
N PRO A 128 1.97 22.57 11.21
CA PRO A 128 2.78 23.23 12.24
C PRO A 128 2.10 23.05 13.59
N PRO A 129 2.88 22.90 14.68
CA PRO A 129 2.30 22.86 16.02
C PRO A 129 1.44 24.12 16.24
N PRO A 130 0.32 24.00 16.96
CA PRO A 130 -0.45 25.18 17.33
C PRO A 130 0.47 26.15 18.08
N PRO A 131 0.31 27.47 17.90
CA PRO A 131 1.07 28.43 18.70
C PRO A 131 0.81 28.13 20.18
N GLU A 132 1.87 28.07 20.98
CA GLU A 132 1.72 27.87 22.42
C GLU A 132 0.84 28.99 22.98
N GLU A 133 -0.18 28.63 23.76
CA GLU A 133 -1.03 29.59 24.48
C GLU A 133 -0.16 30.33 25.51
N GLY A 134 0.54 31.39 25.09
CA GLY A 134 1.41 32.13 26.00
C GLY A 134 2.45 33.06 25.35
N GLU A 135 2.76 32.91 24.06
CA GLU A 135 3.52 33.95 23.37
C GLU A 135 2.56 35.07 22.99
N GLU A 136 2.52 36.13 23.82
CA GLU A 136 2.12 37.46 23.37
C GLU A 136 2.80 37.69 22.03
N ALA A 137 1.99 37.84 20.97
CA ALA A 137 2.50 38.20 19.66
C ALA A 137 3.39 39.43 19.84
N ALA A 138 4.70 39.25 19.63
CA ALA A 138 5.60 40.38 19.49
C ALA A 138 4.99 41.27 18.40
N PRO A 139 4.83 42.59 18.64
CA PRO A 139 4.25 43.47 17.63
C PRO A 139 5.04 43.30 16.34
N PRO A 140 4.38 43.28 15.17
CA PRO A 140 5.08 43.11 13.90
C PRO A 140 6.14 44.19 13.81
N ALA A 141 7.40 43.77 13.65
CA ALA A 141 8.44 44.70 13.24
C ALA A 141 7.98 45.29 11.90
N GLU A 142 7.81 46.61 11.85
CA GLU A 142 7.61 47.34 10.60
C GLU A 142 8.88 47.17 9.75
N GLY A 143 8.95 46.07 9.02
CA GLY A 143 9.90 45.87 7.93
C GLY A 143 9.42 46.65 6.72
N GLU A 144 10.08 47.78 6.46
CA GLU A 144 10.02 48.48 5.19
C GLU A 144 10.38 47.53 4.03
N GLY A 145 9.67 47.68 2.91
CA GLY A 145 10.12 47.17 1.61
C GLY A 145 9.32 45.98 1.13
N GLY A 146 8.22 46.28 0.43
CA GLY A 146 7.61 45.33 -0.50
C GLY A 146 8.58 45.06 -1.64
N GLU A 147 9.42 44.05 -1.46
CA GLU A 147 9.84 43.23 -2.58
C GLU A 147 8.68 42.27 -2.87
N ASP A 148 8.38 42.10 -4.15
CA ASP A 148 7.41 41.13 -4.65
C ASP A 148 7.96 39.73 -4.30
N GLU A 149 7.78 39.33 -3.02
CA GLU A 149 8.12 38.01 -2.53
C GLU A 149 7.24 37.05 -3.32
N GLY A 150 7.84 36.45 -4.34
CA GLY A 150 7.23 35.38 -5.08
C GLY A 150 6.66 34.32 -4.12
N PRO A 151 5.73 33.49 -4.60
CA PRO A 151 5.12 32.48 -3.75
C PRO A 151 6.21 31.68 -3.01
N PRO A 152 6.03 31.41 -1.70
CA PRO A 152 7.02 30.68 -0.94
C PRO A 152 7.35 29.37 -1.65
N PRO A 153 8.62 28.91 -1.61
CA PRO A 153 9.01 27.69 -2.28
C PRO A 153 8.15 26.51 -1.78
N PRO A 154 7.83 25.55 -2.66
CA PRO A 154 7.02 24.40 -2.27
C PRO A 154 7.70 23.66 -1.12
N ARG A 155 6.90 23.21 -0.14
CA ARG A 155 7.40 22.44 1.00
C ARG A 155 7.95 21.11 0.48
N THR A 156 9.16 20.75 0.88
CA THR A 156 9.80 19.46 0.58
C THR A 156 10.15 18.69 1.84
N VAL A 157 10.12 17.36 1.77
CA VAL A 157 10.48 16.47 2.88
C VAL A 157 11.23 15.24 2.37
N GLU A 158 12.10 14.68 3.20
CA GLU A 158 12.72 13.37 2.98
C GLU A 158 12.01 12.34 3.87
N ILE A 159 11.59 11.23 3.27
CA ILE A 159 10.83 10.18 3.96
C ILE A 159 11.57 8.86 3.84
N GLU A 160 11.71 8.19 4.98
CA GLU A 160 12.34 6.89 5.08
C GLU A 160 11.41 5.76 4.59
N ASP A 161 12.02 4.62 4.24
CA ASP A 161 11.28 3.39 3.97
C ASP A 161 10.43 3.01 5.20
N GLY A 162 9.24 2.45 4.97
CA GLY A 162 8.32 2.01 6.03
C GLY A 162 7.42 3.09 6.60
N TRP A 163 7.28 4.24 5.93
CA TRP A 163 6.44 5.35 6.36
C TRP A 163 4.94 5.01 6.46
N LEU A 164 4.47 4.00 5.72
CA LEU A 164 3.05 3.65 5.70
C LEU A 164 2.68 2.88 6.97
N THR A 165 1.85 3.49 7.81
CA THR A 165 1.37 2.88 9.05
C THR A 165 0.17 1.96 8.83
N GLU A 166 -0.08 1.03 9.78
CA GLU A 166 -1.23 0.12 9.71
C GLU A 166 -2.57 0.87 9.62
N GLY A 167 -2.72 1.98 10.34
CA GLY A 167 -3.93 2.78 10.36
C GLY A 167 -4.18 3.57 9.08
N LEU A 168 -3.12 4.06 8.42
CA LEU A 168 -3.25 4.73 7.12
C LEU A 168 -3.67 3.74 6.04
N LEU A 169 -3.05 2.56 5.99
CA LEU A 169 -3.43 1.51 5.06
C LEU A 169 -4.85 1.00 5.31
N GLU A 170 -5.27 0.85 6.57
CA GLU A 170 -6.66 0.49 6.91
C GLU A 170 -7.67 1.49 6.34
N ARG A 171 -7.43 2.80 6.55
CA ARG A 171 -8.30 3.87 6.03
C ARG A 171 -8.37 3.86 4.51
N ALA A 172 -7.22 3.70 3.85
CA ALA A 172 -7.13 3.62 2.39
C ALA A 172 -7.94 2.45 1.83
N VAL A 173 -7.76 1.25 2.39
CA VAL A 173 -8.48 0.04 1.98
C VAL A 173 -9.97 0.19 2.24
N ARG A 174 -10.36 0.74 3.40
CA ARG A 174 -11.77 0.97 3.74
C ARG A 174 -12.44 1.93 2.74
N GLY A 175 -11.79 3.04 2.42
CA GLY A 175 -12.28 3.98 1.41
C GLY A 175 -12.51 3.29 0.07
N ARG A 176 -11.49 2.56 -0.42
CA ARG A 176 -11.61 1.83 -1.69
C ARG A 176 -12.73 0.79 -1.70
N LEU A 177 -12.94 0.09 -0.60
CA LEU A 177 -14.03 -0.89 -0.48
C LEU A 177 -15.41 -0.23 -0.49
N MET A 178 -15.54 1.01 -0.04
CA MET A 178 -16.80 1.77 -0.11
C MET A 178 -17.13 2.22 -1.53
N ASP A 179 -16.11 2.54 -2.33
CA ASP A 179 -16.27 2.93 -3.75
C ASP A 179 -16.59 1.75 -4.67
N MET A 180 -16.36 0.52 -4.20
CA MET A 180 -16.66 -0.68 -4.96
C MET A 180 -18.15 -1.02 -4.83
N ASP A 181 -18.91 -0.86 -5.93
CA ASP A 181 -20.27 -1.37 -6.06
C ASP A 181 -20.30 -2.85 -5.66
N CYS A 182 -21.05 -3.15 -4.61
CA CYS A 182 -20.92 -4.32 -3.74
C CYS A 182 -20.54 -5.62 -4.47
N VAL A 183 -19.24 -5.95 -4.48
CA VAL A 183 -18.78 -7.29 -4.84
C VAL A 183 -18.86 -8.17 -3.60
N ARG A 184 -19.18 -9.46 -3.77
CA ARG A 184 -19.19 -10.51 -2.73
C ARG A 184 -17.84 -10.69 -2.00
N GLY A 185 -16.87 -9.82 -2.20
CA GLY A 185 -15.56 -9.88 -1.60
C GLY A 185 -14.50 -9.12 -2.41
N ALA A 186 -13.23 -9.28 -2.04
CA ALA A 186 -12.12 -8.65 -2.74
C ALA A 186 -10.82 -9.46 -2.60
N VAL A 187 -10.02 -9.48 -3.66
CA VAL A 187 -8.64 -9.98 -3.64
C VAL A 187 -7.68 -8.80 -3.70
N PHE A 188 -6.83 -8.70 -2.69
CA PHE A 188 -5.83 -7.64 -2.53
C PHE A 188 -4.46 -8.12 -3.04
N SER A 189 -3.79 -7.30 -3.85
CA SER A 189 -2.39 -7.51 -4.23
C SER A 189 -1.44 -7.16 -3.08
N SER A 190 -0.16 -7.50 -3.24
CA SER A 190 0.90 -7.09 -2.32
C SER A 190 1.29 -5.62 -2.51
N LEU A 191 1.57 -4.93 -1.42
CA LEU A 191 2.22 -3.62 -1.39
C LEU A 191 3.74 -3.74 -1.57
N HIS A 192 4.41 -2.69 -2.06
CA HIS A 192 5.87 -2.63 -2.10
C HIS A 192 6.49 -2.61 -0.69
N VAL A 193 7.56 -3.37 -0.51
CA VAL A 193 8.28 -3.53 0.79
C VAL A 193 8.83 -2.20 1.32
N ARG A 194 9.15 -1.25 0.43
CA ARG A 194 9.62 0.09 0.81
C ARG A 194 8.57 0.94 1.51
N GLU A 195 7.29 0.71 1.26
CA GLU A 195 6.21 1.46 1.90
C GLU A 195 5.80 0.82 3.22
N MET A 196 5.70 -0.52 3.23
CA MET A 196 5.45 -1.30 4.44
C MET A 196 6.18 -2.64 4.38
N ALA A 197 7.21 -2.79 5.20
CA ALA A 197 8.09 -3.97 5.15
C ALA A 197 7.45 -5.25 5.72
N ASP A 198 6.55 -5.12 6.69
CA ASP A 198 5.90 -6.24 7.36
C ASP A 198 4.64 -6.71 6.61
N ARG A 199 4.73 -7.88 5.96
CA ARG A 199 3.60 -8.53 5.29
C ARG A 199 2.45 -8.83 6.26
N ALA A 200 2.76 -9.14 7.51
CA ALA A 200 1.75 -9.38 8.53
C ALA A 200 1.01 -8.09 8.91
N ALA A 201 1.68 -6.93 8.88
CA ALA A 201 1.06 -5.63 9.08
C ALA A 201 0.06 -5.30 7.96
N VAL A 202 0.42 -5.54 6.70
CA VAL A 202 -0.50 -5.41 5.56
C VAL A 202 -1.75 -6.27 5.76
N ALA A 203 -1.58 -7.54 6.13
CA ALA A 203 -2.69 -8.44 6.41
C ALA A 203 -3.59 -7.96 7.56
N ARG A 204 -3.00 -7.44 8.64
CA ARG A 204 -3.74 -6.88 9.78
C ARG A 204 -4.55 -5.65 9.38
N SER A 205 -3.94 -4.70 8.66
CA SER A 205 -4.62 -3.51 8.13
C SER A 205 -5.80 -3.86 7.23
N VAL A 206 -5.62 -4.79 6.29
CA VAL A 206 -6.71 -5.25 5.42
C VAL A 206 -7.82 -5.92 6.24
N LYS A 207 -7.47 -6.75 7.23
CA LYS A 207 -8.47 -7.39 8.10
C LYS A 207 -9.25 -6.37 8.94
N ALA A 208 -8.58 -5.34 9.46
CA ALA A 208 -9.20 -4.24 10.19
C ALA A 208 -10.15 -3.43 9.27
N ALA A 209 -9.73 -3.17 8.03
CA ALA A 209 -10.56 -2.46 7.05
C ALA A 209 -11.84 -3.25 6.71
N LEU A 210 -11.75 -4.58 6.69
CA LEU A 210 -12.88 -5.50 6.49
C LEU A 210 -13.79 -5.66 7.71
N SER A 211 -13.55 -4.92 8.80
CA SER A 211 -14.30 -5.03 10.06
C SER A 211 -14.33 -6.46 10.61
N SER A 212 -13.18 -7.12 10.62
CA SER A 212 -12.98 -8.47 11.18
C SER A 212 -13.69 -9.61 10.43
N LYS A 213 -14.14 -9.39 9.19
CA LYS A 213 -14.55 -10.48 8.30
C LYS A 213 -13.36 -11.41 7.99
N SER A 214 -13.66 -12.65 7.62
CA SER A 214 -12.64 -13.65 7.27
C SER A 214 -11.71 -13.14 6.17
N LEU A 215 -10.40 -13.31 6.38
CA LEU A 215 -9.38 -12.98 5.40
C LEU A 215 -8.47 -14.18 5.16
N TRP A 216 -8.29 -14.51 3.89
CA TRP A 216 -7.39 -15.56 3.44
C TRP A 216 -6.03 -14.97 3.13
N LEU A 217 -4.97 -15.53 3.71
CA LEU A 217 -3.60 -15.14 3.38
C LEU A 217 -3.03 -16.14 2.39
N VAL A 218 -2.70 -15.67 1.19
CA VAL A 218 -2.14 -16.49 0.11
C VAL A 218 -0.69 -16.10 -0.10
N SER A 219 0.22 -16.95 0.36
CA SER A 219 1.66 -16.76 0.17
C SER A 219 2.16 -17.59 -0.99
N VAL A 220 2.81 -16.94 -1.97
CA VAL A 220 3.43 -17.58 -3.13
C VAL A 220 4.94 -17.37 -3.07
N GLY A 221 5.66 -18.44 -2.77
CA GLY A 221 7.12 -18.47 -2.80
C GLY A 221 7.68 -18.47 -4.22
N HIS A 222 8.96 -18.15 -4.34
CA HIS A 222 9.77 -18.49 -5.49
C HIS A 222 10.79 -19.52 -5.01
N GLU A 223 10.74 -20.76 -5.52
CA GLU A 223 11.89 -21.65 -5.39
C GLU A 223 13.02 -21.02 -6.19
N ALA A 224 14.12 -20.67 -5.52
CA ALA A 224 15.36 -20.39 -6.22
C ALA A 224 15.68 -21.61 -7.07
N SER A 225 15.98 -21.41 -8.36
CA SER A 225 16.47 -22.52 -9.19
C SER A 225 17.63 -23.19 -8.44
N PRO A 226 17.65 -24.53 -8.34
CA PRO A 226 18.80 -25.20 -7.75
C PRO A 226 20.05 -24.69 -8.47
N PRO A 227 21.16 -24.45 -7.73
CA PRO A 227 22.41 -24.07 -8.38
C PRO A 227 22.69 -25.10 -9.50
N PRO A 228 23.18 -24.66 -10.68
CA PRO A 228 23.49 -25.61 -11.73
C PRO A 228 24.38 -26.69 -11.14
N GLU A 229 24.00 -27.96 -11.29
CA GLU A 229 24.88 -29.08 -10.94
C GLU A 229 26.22 -28.81 -11.62
N GLU A 230 27.30 -28.75 -10.83
CA GLU A 230 28.64 -28.85 -11.38
C GLU A 230 28.68 -30.18 -12.10
N GLY A 231 28.48 -30.14 -13.42
CA GLY A 231 28.59 -31.33 -14.24
C GLY A 231 29.99 -31.88 -14.01
N GLU A 232 30.05 -33.09 -13.45
CA GLU A 232 31.25 -33.92 -13.50
C GLU A 232 31.61 -34.03 -14.98
N GLY A 233 32.55 -33.18 -15.39
CA GLY A 233 33.24 -33.29 -16.66
C GLY A 233 33.90 -34.65 -16.67
N GLY A 234 33.26 -35.56 -17.40
CA GLY A 234 33.76 -36.88 -17.69
C GLY A 234 35.17 -36.83 -18.24
N GLU A 235 35.93 -37.84 -17.85
CA GLU A 235 37.21 -38.21 -18.42
C GLU A 235 37.19 -38.19 -19.95
N GLY A 236 38.20 -37.56 -20.54
CA GLY A 236 38.51 -37.57 -21.96
C GLY A 236 39.93 -37.07 -22.22
#